data_AF-A0A2E0X0Z0-F1
#
_entry.id   AF-A0A2E0X0Z0-F1
#
_cell.length_a   1.000
_cell.length_b   1.000
_cell.length_c   1.000
_cell.angle_alpha   90.00
_cell.angle_beta   90.00
_cell.angle_gamma   90.00
#
_symmetry.space_group_name_H-M   'P 1'
#
loop_
_entity.id
_entity.type
_entity.pdbx_description
1 polymer ?
#
loop_
_entity_poly.entity_id
_entity_poly.type
_entity_poly.pdbx_seq_one_letter_code
_entity_poly.pdbx_strand_id
1 'polypeptide(L)'
;MKTKRAPKARPTSSICGCLVMALACSTATAALAASGAIDVDRMAAAGVRMLPGRHLRLFTDLPARDAVDELPAVFDAAVPQWAAAFGVQPADCATWRVDGFLIKDRATFAALGVMPSEHPDFENGFARKDRLWLVEQPSDYYRRHLLLHEGTHAFMLSFLGGAGPGWYMEGTAELFGSHARQRDGKLQLDVFPASRDAVPMWGRVKILRDAAAADASWPLDAVLELDNSRAVGVEGYAWSWALAALLDNHPQFHDRFRKLARVADRPNFNRRFRQAIGADWGDLQCEWRAYAASVDYGYDFARMAMVHREPRDFAAAQAAATIRADRGWQSTGIVLPAGGKYRIAAAGRYVIAEDEQTGEPWPCEPGGVTLRWHAGRPLGELLAALRPLTSLAGGQRPRRADSGSSPAHRSFLPDFAHPQPIGLAATITAATDSVLYLRVNDAPAELAENSGEVDVTVVAD
;
A
#
# COMPACT_ATOMS: atom_id res chain seq x y z
N MET A 1 64.28 -57.86 -6.38
CA MET A 1 64.75 -59.16 -5.86
C MET A 1 63.58 -59.87 -5.21
N LYS A 2 63.52 -61.20 -5.40
CA LYS A 2 62.54 -62.16 -4.86
C LYS A 2 62.46 -62.03 -3.31
N THR A 3 61.33 -62.28 -2.66
CA THR A 3 60.93 -63.64 -2.24
C THR A 3 59.44 -63.74 -1.85
N LYS A 4 58.97 -64.99 -1.85
CA LYS A 4 57.60 -65.49 -1.64
C LYS A 4 57.45 -66.08 -0.22
N ARG A 5 56.18 -66.24 0.17
CA ARG A 5 55.51 -67.35 0.90
C ARG A 5 55.22 -67.23 2.42
N ALA A 6 53.96 -67.59 2.71
CA ALA A 6 53.16 -67.70 3.95
C ALA A 6 53.48 -69.00 4.76
N PRO A 7 52.66 -69.59 5.69
CA PRO A 7 51.33 -69.23 6.27
C PRO A 7 51.08 -69.63 7.77
N LYS A 8 49.79 -69.56 8.21
CA LYS A 8 49.09 -70.20 9.36
C LYS A 8 49.05 -69.38 10.68
N ALA A 9 47.97 -69.32 11.47
CA ALA A 9 46.88 -70.28 11.73
C ALA A 9 45.56 -69.60 12.15
N ARG A 10 44.44 -70.32 12.03
CA ARG A 10 43.17 -70.08 12.75
C ARG A 10 43.21 -70.80 14.11
N PRO A 11 42.41 -70.35 15.08
CA PRO A 11 41.30 -71.22 15.48
C PRO A 11 39.96 -70.50 15.64
N THR A 12 38.94 -71.34 15.55
CA THR A 12 37.50 -71.18 15.72
C THR A 12 37.10 -70.77 17.14
N SER A 13 36.04 -69.96 17.28
CA SER A 13 34.99 -70.18 18.29
C SER A 13 33.72 -69.43 17.91
N SER A 14 32.62 -70.16 18.06
CA SER A 14 31.24 -69.82 17.74
C SER A 14 30.62 -68.98 18.85
N ILE A 15 29.95 -67.87 18.52
CA ILE A 15 28.86 -67.31 19.35
C ILE A 15 27.71 -66.90 18.44
N CYS A 16 26.58 -67.51 18.76
CA CYS A 16 25.23 -67.32 18.25
C CYS A 16 24.62 -66.01 18.76
N GLY A 17 23.73 -65.39 17.99
CA GLY A 17 22.61 -64.62 18.57
C GLY A 17 22.50 -63.15 18.15
N CYS A 18 21.46 -62.88 17.34
CA CYS A 18 20.62 -61.69 17.38
C CYS A 18 21.27 -60.31 17.19
N LEU A 19 21.32 -59.83 15.94
CA LEU A 19 21.23 -58.39 15.67
C LEU A 19 20.63 -58.10 14.27
N VAL A 20 19.33 -58.38 14.10
CA VAL A 20 18.52 -57.83 13.00
C VAL A 20 17.23 -57.29 13.59
N MET A 21 17.33 -56.21 14.36
CA MET A 21 16.19 -55.37 14.79
C MET A 21 16.71 -54.04 15.37
N ALA A 22 17.57 -53.35 14.61
CA ALA A 22 17.99 -51.98 14.97
C ALA A 22 18.22 -51.04 13.78
N LEU A 23 17.93 -51.47 12.54
CA LEU A 23 18.04 -50.61 11.35
C LEU A 23 16.71 -50.23 10.69
N ALA A 24 15.57 -50.70 11.21
CA ALA A 24 14.25 -50.31 10.72
C ALA A 24 13.68 -49.06 11.44
N CYS A 25 14.20 -48.72 12.62
CA CYS A 25 13.72 -47.57 13.39
C CYS A 25 14.41 -46.24 13.02
N SER A 26 15.63 -46.30 12.45
CA SER A 26 16.41 -45.12 12.04
C SER A 26 16.07 -44.62 10.63
N THR A 27 15.55 -45.49 9.76
CA THR A 27 15.12 -45.11 8.41
C THR A 27 13.75 -44.46 8.40
N ALA A 28 12.86 -44.82 9.34
CA ALA A 28 11.55 -44.17 9.50
C ALA A 28 11.65 -42.74 10.06
N THR A 29 12.57 -42.48 10.99
CA THR A 29 12.82 -41.12 11.52
C THR A 29 13.48 -40.20 10.49
N ALA A 30 14.36 -40.74 9.65
CA ALA A 30 14.99 -39.98 8.56
C ALA A 30 14.02 -39.71 7.39
N ALA A 31 13.09 -40.62 7.10
CA ALA A 31 12.08 -40.44 6.06
C ALA A 31 10.99 -39.41 6.44
N LEU A 32 10.67 -39.28 7.74
CA LEU A 32 9.72 -38.27 8.22
C LEU A 32 10.29 -36.84 8.07
N ALA A 33 11.59 -36.67 8.35
CA ALA A 33 12.31 -35.41 8.17
C ALA A 33 12.40 -34.95 6.70
N ALA A 34 12.29 -35.88 5.73
CA ALA A 34 12.33 -35.59 4.31
C ALA A 34 10.97 -35.20 3.69
N SER A 35 9.86 -35.33 4.44
CA SER A 35 8.51 -35.14 3.89
C SER A 35 7.96 -33.71 4.01
N GLY A 36 8.63 -32.81 4.74
CA GLY A 36 8.07 -31.51 5.08
C GLY A 36 6.81 -31.57 5.94
N ALA A 37 6.32 -32.77 6.32
CA ALA A 37 5.15 -32.91 7.17
C ALA A 37 5.43 -32.41 8.59
N ILE A 38 4.54 -31.58 9.12
CA ILE A 38 4.61 -31.07 10.49
C ILE A 38 4.15 -32.17 11.45
N ASP A 39 5.01 -32.53 12.40
CA ASP A 39 4.69 -33.44 13.49
C ASP A 39 3.88 -32.71 14.58
N VAL A 40 2.55 -32.87 14.52
CA VAL A 40 1.60 -32.18 15.42
C VAL A 40 1.75 -32.62 16.87
N ASP A 41 2.08 -33.89 17.12
CA ASP A 41 2.25 -34.40 18.49
C ASP A 41 3.52 -33.82 19.12
N ARG A 42 4.59 -33.70 18.34
CA ARG A 42 5.82 -33.01 18.77
C ARG A 42 5.57 -31.52 19.03
N MET A 43 4.75 -30.85 18.21
CA MET A 43 4.34 -29.46 18.42
C MET A 43 3.59 -29.32 19.75
N ALA A 44 2.58 -30.15 19.98
CA ALA A 44 1.77 -30.13 21.19
C ALA A 44 2.61 -30.40 22.46
N ALA A 45 3.54 -31.37 22.39
CA ALA A 45 4.46 -31.67 23.48
C ALA A 45 5.39 -30.49 23.85
N ALA A 46 5.64 -29.58 22.90
CA ALA A 46 6.39 -28.34 23.12
C ALA A 46 5.51 -27.14 23.50
N GLY A 47 4.21 -27.34 23.76
CA GLY A 47 3.27 -26.27 24.11
C GLY A 47 2.73 -25.48 22.91
N VAL A 48 2.98 -25.94 21.68
CA VAL A 48 2.44 -25.32 20.46
C VAL A 48 1.09 -25.93 20.12
N ARG A 49 0.05 -25.10 20.11
CA ARG A 49 -1.31 -25.48 19.74
C ARG A 49 -1.48 -25.45 18.22
N MET A 50 -2.34 -26.31 17.69
CA MET A 50 -2.77 -26.29 16.29
C MET A 50 -4.24 -25.87 16.22
N LEU A 51 -4.51 -24.83 15.43
CA LEU A 51 -5.84 -24.29 15.16
C LEU A 51 -6.21 -24.62 13.70
N PRO A 52 -7.23 -25.45 13.47
CA PRO A 52 -7.60 -25.87 12.12
C PRO A 52 -8.52 -24.85 11.44
N GLY A 53 -8.29 -24.63 10.15
CA GLY A 53 -9.17 -23.91 9.23
C GLY A 53 -9.30 -24.65 7.89
N ARG A 54 -10.08 -24.09 6.98
CA ARG A 54 -10.25 -24.64 5.63
C ARG A 54 -9.02 -24.40 4.76
N HIS A 55 -8.41 -23.23 4.86
CA HIS A 55 -7.26 -22.81 4.06
C HIS A 55 -6.02 -22.56 4.92
N LEU A 56 -6.18 -22.38 6.23
CA LEU A 56 -5.06 -22.20 7.16
C LEU A 56 -5.05 -23.30 8.22
N ARG A 57 -3.90 -23.93 8.45
CA ARG A 57 -3.61 -24.66 9.69
C ARG A 57 -2.59 -23.85 10.49
N LEU A 58 -3.04 -23.22 11.56
CA LEU A 58 -2.22 -22.27 12.32
C LEU A 58 -1.61 -22.93 13.56
N PHE A 59 -0.29 -22.88 13.68
CA PHE A 59 0.47 -23.33 14.83
C PHE A 59 0.87 -22.13 15.68
N THR A 60 0.62 -22.16 16.98
CA THR A 60 0.95 -21.04 17.88
C THR A 60 1.24 -21.48 19.31
N ASP A 61 2.20 -20.81 19.95
CA ASP A 61 2.52 -20.92 21.38
C ASP A 61 1.75 -19.90 22.24
N LEU A 62 0.86 -19.11 21.63
CA LEU A 62 -0.02 -18.21 22.36
C LEU A 62 -1.13 -18.98 23.08
N PRO A 63 -1.58 -18.51 24.25
CA PRO A 63 -2.72 -19.10 24.96
C PRO A 63 -4.02 -18.91 24.18
N ALA A 64 -5.02 -19.74 24.50
CA ALA A 64 -6.37 -19.64 23.95
C ALA A 64 -7.00 -18.28 24.29
N ARG A 65 -7.47 -17.58 23.25
CA ARG A 65 -8.11 -16.27 23.30
C ARG A 65 -8.91 -16.09 22.01
N ASP A 66 -10.09 -15.48 22.10
CA ASP A 66 -10.96 -15.26 20.93
C ASP A 66 -10.20 -14.59 19.76
N ALA A 67 -9.41 -13.56 20.03
CA ALA A 67 -8.61 -12.83 19.02
C ALA A 67 -7.44 -13.62 18.39
N VAL A 68 -7.08 -14.78 18.95
CA VAL A 68 -6.08 -15.70 18.38
C VAL A 68 -6.77 -16.88 17.71
N ASP A 69 -7.77 -17.44 18.38
CA ASP A 69 -8.46 -18.65 17.94
C ASP A 69 -9.38 -18.39 16.73
N GLU A 70 -9.76 -17.12 16.48
CA GLU A 70 -10.50 -16.72 15.27
C GLU A 70 -9.66 -16.66 13.98
N LEU A 71 -8.34 -16.63 14.08
CA LEU A 71 -7.45 -16.34 12.96
C LEU A 71 -7.60 -17.28 11.75
N PRO A 72 -7.78 -18.61 11.91
CA PRO A 72 -8.09 -19.48 10.78
C PRO A 72 -9.37 -19.09 10.05
N ALA A 73 -10.42 -18.68 10.76
CA ALA A 73 -11.68 -18.25 10.16
C ALA A 73 -11.53 -16.90 9.43
N VAL A 74 -10.72 -15.98 9.96
CA VAL A 74 -10.35 -14.73 9.28
C VAL A 74 -9.64 -15.03 7.96
N PHE A 75 -8.66 -15.95 7.97
CA PHE A 75 -7.94 -16.35 6.76
C PHE A 75 -8.88 -17.01 5.74
N ASP A 76 -9.77 -17.91 6.19
CA ASP A 76 -10.75 -18.56 5.32
C ASP A 76 -11.70 -17.55 4.65
N ALA A 77 -12.09 -16.49 5.36
CA ALA A 77 -12.92 -15.41 4.83
C ALA A 77 -12.17 -14.48 3.86
N ALA A 78 -10.84 -14.44 3.91
CA ALA A 78 -10.00 -13.64 3.02
C ALA A 78 -9.82 -14.31 1.65
N VAL A 79 -9.71 -15.64 1.59
CA VAL A 79 -9.49 -16.41 0.34
C VAL A 79 -10.44 -16.04 -0.81
N PRO A 80 -11.78 -16.00 -0.65
CA PRO A 80 -12.66 -15.61 -1.74
C PRO A 80 -12.47 -14.16 -2.20
N GLN A 81 -12.01 -13.26 -1.30
CA GLN A 81 -11.75 -11.86 -1.64
C GLN A 81 -10.46 -11.72 -2.44
N TRP A 82 -9.38 -12.42 -2.06
CA TRP A 82 -8.16 -12.53 -2.87
C TRP A 82 -8.45 -13.14 -4.24
N ALA A 83 -9.22 -14.24 -4.28
CA ALA A 83 -9.58 -14.89 -5.53
C ALA A 83 -10.30 -13.94 -6.49
N ALA A 84 -11.29 -13.19 -5.98
CA ALA A 84 -12.00 -12.18 -6.76
C ALA A 84 -11.05 -11.08 -7.26
N ALA A 85 -10.22 -10.52 -6.40
CA ALA A 85 -9.37 -9.40 -6.75
C ALA A 85 -8.24 -9.77 -7.74
N PHE A 86 -7.73 -11.00 -7.65
CA PHE A 86 -6.68 -11.50 -8.55
C PHE A 86 -7.22 -12.26 -9.77
N GLY A 87 -8.53 -12.43 -9.89
CA GLY A 87 -9.17 -13.13 -11.00
C GLY A 87 -8.91 -14.65 -11.00
N VAL A 88 -8.69 -15.24 -9.82
CA VAL A 88 -8.54 -16.69 -9.62
C VAL A 88 -9.92 -17.32 -9.43
N GLN A 89 -10.17 -18.47 -10.06
CA GLN A 89 -11.48 -19.11 -9.92
C GLN A 89 -11.62 -19.72 -8.52
N PRO A 90 -12.76 -19.55 -7.82
CA PRO A 90 -12.95 -20.11 -6.48
C PRO A 90 -12.73 -21.62 -6.39
N ALA A 91 -12.97 -22.35 -7.48
CA ALA A 91 -12.72 -23.79 -7.58
C ALA A 91 -11.22 -24.13 -7.46
N ASP A 92 -10.34 -23.28 -7.97
CA ASP A 92 -8.88 -23.48 -7.91
C ASP A 92 -8.36 -23.31 -6.48
N CYS A 93 -9.05 -22.51 -5.67
CA CYS A 93 -8.74 -22.32 -4.26
C CYS A 93 -9.28 -23.44 -3.36
N ALA A 94 -10.19 -24.31 -3.85
CA ALA A 94 -10.97 -25.21 -2.99
C ALA A 94 -10.13 -26.15 -2.12
N THR A 95 -8.98 -26.60 -2.63
CA THR A 95 -8.03 -27.48 -1.94
C THR A 95 -6.76 -26.76 -1.49
N TRP A 96 -6.65 -25.45 -1.75
CA TRP A 96 -5.47 -24.68 -1.37
C TRP A 96 -5.40 -24.55 0.15
N ARG A 97 -4.23 -24.84 0.70
CA ARG A 97 -3.95 -24.80 2.13
C ARG A 97 -2.56 -24.28 2.40
N VAL A 98 -2.42 -23.59 3.52
CA VAL A 98 -1.16 -23.03 4.03
C VAL A 98 -0.98 -23.46 5.48
N ASP A 99 0.23 -23.84 5.85
CA ASP A 99 0.63 -23.98 7.26
C ASP A 99 1.15 -22.64 7.78
N GLY A 100 0.46 -22.07 8.77
CA GLY A 100 0.84 -20.80 9.39
C GLY A 100 1.51 -21.01 10.74
N PHE A 101 2.47 -20.16 11.09
CA PHE A 101 3.12 -20.15 12.39
C PHE A 101 3.01 -18.76 13.02
N LEU A 102 2.19 -18.63 14.07
CA LEU A 102 2.09 -17.42 14.88
C LEU A 102 2.95 -17.57 16.14
N ILE A 103 4.05 -16.82 16.18
CA ILE A 103 5.20 -17.08 17.03
C ILE A 103 5.35 -15.98 18.08
N LYS A 104 5.25 -16.34 19.36
CA LYS A 104 5.71 -15.48 20.46
C LYS A 104 7.15 -15.81 20.87
N ASP A 105 7.48 -17.09 21.01
CA ASP A 105 8.81 -17.58 21.34
C ASP A 105 9.48 -18.25 20.14
N ARG A 106 10.37 -17.51 19.46
CA ARG A 106 11.14 -18.01 18.31
C ARG A 106 12.00 -19.23 18.65
N ALA A 107 12.51 -19.33 19.89
CA ALA A 107 13.39 -20.44 20.27
C ALA A 107 12.64 -21.78 20.24
N THR A 108 11.39 -21.80 20.67
CA THR A 108 10.53 -22.98 20.60
C THR A 108 10.36 -23.47 19.16
N PHE A 109 9.99 -22.60 18.22
CA PHE A 109 9.80 -22.97 16.81
C PHE A 109 11.12 -23.35 16.10
N ALA A 110 12.23 -22.72 16.47
CA ALA A 110 13.56 -23.08 16.00
C ALA A 110 13.96 -24.49 16.45
N ALA A 111 13.74 -24.83 17.73
CA ALA A 111 14.01 -26.17 18.26
C ALA A 111 13.13 -27.25 17.62
N LEU A 112 11.93 -26.88 17.19
CA LEU A 112 11.01 -27.75 16.44
C LEU A 112 11.41 -27.92 14.97
N GLY A 113 12.35 -27.11 14.46
CA GLY A 113 12.85 -27.20 13.08
C GLY A 113 11.87 -26.69 12.04
N VAL A 114 10.98 -25.77 12.40
CA VAL A 114 9.94 -25.23 11.49
C VAL A 114 10.13 -23.78 11.11
N MET A 115 11.22 -23.14 11.53
CA MET A 115 11.61 -21.82 11.05
C MET A 115 12.00 -21.87 9.56
N PRO A 116 11.77 -20.79 8.79
CA PRO A 116 12.17 -20.74 7.39
C PRO A 116 13.71 -20.76 7.28
N SER A 117 14.24 -21.60 6.40
CA SER A 117 15.69 -21.84 6.29
C SER A 117 16.43 -20.72 5.55
N GLU A 118 15.77 -20.05 4.61
CA GLU A 118 16.35 -18.97 3.80
C GLU A 118 16.37 -17.62 4.52
N HIS A 119 15.42 -17.41 5.43
CA HIS A 119 15.21 -16.14 6.12
C HIS A 119 14.81 -16.39 7.59
N PRO A 120 15.63 -17.11 8.38
CA PRO A 120 15.28 -17.44 9.76
C PRO A 120 15.11 -16.21 10.66
N ASP A 121 15.79 -15.10 10.31
CA ASP A 121 15.82 -13.85 11.06
C ASP A 121 14.85 -12.78 10.50
N PHE A 122 13.78 -13.20 9.80
CA PHE A 122 12.71 -12.27 9.39
C PHE A 122 12.22 -11.45 10.61
N GLU A 123 11.86 -10.19 10.45
CA GLU A 123 11.52 -9.33 11.60
C GLU A 123 10.09 -9.60 12.10
N ASN A 124 9.10 -9.36 11.23
CA ASN A 124 7.68 -9.44 11.58
C ASN A 124 7.01 -10.66 10.96
N GLY A 125 7.13 -10.84 9.64
CA GLY A 125 6.55 -11.98 8.94
C GLY A 125 7.38 -12.42 7.75
N PHE A 126 7.03 -13.59 7.22
CA PHE A 126 7.59 -14.14 6.00
C PHE A 126 6.60 -15.16 5.41
N ALA A 127 6.55 -15.26 4.08
CA ALA A 127 5.67 -16.18 3.38
C ALA A 127 6.36 -16.93 2.24
N ARG A 128 5.86 -18.14 2.00
CA ARG A 128 6.07 -19.00 0.85
C ARG A 128 4.70 -19.42 0.31
N LYS A 129 4.70 -20.23 -0.75
CA LYS A 129 3.46 -20.76 -1.35
C LYS A 129 2.60 -21.55 -0.37
N ASP A 130 3.23 -22.40 0.44
CA ASP A 130 2.58 -23.39 1.30
C ASP A 130 2.72 -23.08 2.80
N ARG A 131 3.48 -22.04 3.16
CA ARG A 131 3.77 -21.68 4.55
C ARG A 131 3.82 -20.17 4.76
N LEU A 132 3.43 -19.74 5.95
CA LEU A 132 3.63 -18.38 6.42
C LEU A 132 4.04 -18.35 7.89
N TRP A 133 4.82 -17.35 8.25
CA TRP A 133 5.29 -17.10 9.60
C TRP A 133 4.98 -15.67 9.98
N LEU A 134 4.51 -15.45 11.20
CA LEU A 134 4.27 -14.13 11.75
C LEU A 134 4.65 -14.12 13.23
N VAL A 135 5.32 -13.06 13.66
CA VAL A 135 5.60 -12.78 15.07
C VAL A 135 4.37 -12.13 15.70
N GLU A 136 4.12 -12.51 16.95
CA GLU A 136 3.08 -11.89 17.77
C GLU A 136 3.19 -10.37 17.82
N GLN A 137 2.07 -9.67 17.62
CA GLN A 137 2.01 -8.22 17.51
C GLN A 137 1.33 -7.56 18.72
N PRO A 138 1.64 -6.27 19.03
CA PRO A 138 1.10 -5.57 20.20
C PRO A 138 -0.42 -5.35 20.21
N SER A 139 -1.11 -5.51 19.07
CA SER A 139 -2.57 -5.35 18.97
C SER A 139 -3.20 -6.49 18.17
N ASP A 140 -4.44 -6.83 18.50
CA ASP A 140 -5.21 -7.85 17.78
C ASP A 140 -5.46 -7.46 16.32
N TYR A 141 -5.60 -6.16 16.04
CA TYR A 141 -5.67 -5.66 14.67
C TYR A 141 -4.37 -5.93 13.92
N TYR A 142 -3.22 -5.54 14.48
CA TYR A 142 -1.96 -5.65 13.77
C TYR A 142 -1.52 -7.10 13.59
N ARG A 143 -1.87 -7.99 14.53
CA ARG A 143 -1.73 -9.45 14.36
C ARG A 143 -2.54 -9.97 13.18
N ARG A 144 -3.83 -9.61 13.10
CA ARG A 144 -4.71 -9.99 11.97
C ARG A 144 -4.21 -9.40 10.65
N HIS A 145 -3.80 -8.14 10.66
CA HIS A 145 -3.21 -7.46 9.51
C HIS A 145 -2.00 -8.22 8.99
N LEU A 146 -1.07 -8.60 9.87
CA LEU A 146 0.13 -9.33 9.48
C LEU A 146 -0.20 -10.74 8.95
N LEU A 147 -1.17 -11.44 9.54
CA LEU A 147 -1.65 -12.72 9.00
C LEU A 147 -2.20 -12.57 7.58
N LEU A 148 -3.01 -11.54 7.33
CA LEU A 148 -3.59 -11.26 6.01
C LEU A 148 -2.53 -10.79 5.01
N HIS A 149 -1.56 -10.00 5.47
CA HIS A 149 -0.41 -9.56 4.66
C HIS A 149 0.40 -10.75 4.16
N GLU A 150 0.87 -11.62 5.06
CA GLU A 150 1.61 -12.83 4.66
C GLU A 150 0.75 -13.84 3.90
N GLY A 151 -0.56 -13.90 4.22
CA GLY A 151 -1.53 -14.68 3.45
C GLY A 151 -1.67 -14.20 2.00
N THR A 152 -1.61 -12.89 1.78
CA THR A 152 -1.64 -12.29 0.45
C THR A 152 -0.40 -12.70 -0.34
N HIS A 153 0.79 -12.64 0.26
CA HIS A 153 2.02 -13.14 -0.35
C HIS A 153 1.92 -14.62 -0.74
N ALA A 154 1.48 -15.47 0.20
CA ALA A 154 1.30 -16.90 -0.05
C ALA A 154 0.31 -17.17 -1.19
N PHE A 155 -0.79 -16.42 -1.25
CA PHE A 155 -1.78 -16.50 -2.32
C PHE A 155 -1.18 -16.09 -3.67
N MET A 156 -0.52 -14.93 -3.74
CA MET A 156 0.12 -14.43 -4.97
C MET A 156 1.17 -15.43 -5.49
N LEU A 157 2.03 -15.94 -4.62
CA LEU A 157 3.05 -16.93 -5.00
C LEU A 157 2.44 -18.26 -5.48
N SER A 158 1.29 -18.65 -4.92
CA SER A 158 0.58 -19.89 -5.28
C SER A 158 -0.11 -19.79 -6.64
N PHE A 159 -0.81 -18.68 -6.91
CA PHE A 159 -1.70 -18.57 -8.06
C PHE A 159 -1.20 -17.67 -9.20
N LEU A 160 -0.31 -16.71 -8.92
CA LEU A 160 0.21 -15.76 -9.92
C LEU A 160 1.60 -16.11 -10.45
N GLY A 161 2.24 -17.13 -9.86
CA GLY A 161 3.60 -17.56 -10.23
C GLY A 161 4.73 -16.66 -9.67
N GLY A 162 4.38 -15.48 -9.14
CA GLY A 162 5.28 -14.53 -8.49
C GLY A 162 4.49 -13.39 -7.85
N ALA A 163 5.18 -12.51 -7.11
CA ALA A 163 4.53 -11.41 -6.38
C ALA A 163 4.88 -10.02 -6.93
N GLY A 164 5.61 -9.93 -8.04
CA GLY A 164 6.06 -8.66 -8.62
C GLY A 164 7.26 -8.03 -7.89
N PRO A 165 7.61 -6.78 -8.25
CA PRO A 165 8.65 -6.00 -7.58
C PRO A 165 8.20 -5.56 -6.17
N GLY A 166 9.14 -5.13 -5.34
CA GLY A 166 8.92 -4.86 -3.91
C GLY A 166 7.76 -3.93 -3.63
N TRP A 167 7.64 -2.82 -4.37
CA TRP A 167 6.50 -1.92 -4.19
C TRP A 167 5.14 -2.56 -4.46
N TYR A 168 5.05 -3.45 -5.46
CA TYR A 168 3.80 -4.09 -5.83
C TYR A 168 3.48 -5.24 -4.88
N MET A 169 4.49 -6.05 -4.56
CA MET A 169 4.41 -7.15 -3.60
C MET A 169 3.95 -6.63 -2.24
N GLU A 170 4.72 -5.73 -1.63
CA GLU A 170 4.40 -5.22 -0.29
C GLU A 170 3.22 -4.27 -0.29
N GLY A 171 3.06 -3.44 -1.33
CA GLY A 171 1.91 -2.54 -1.44
C GLY A 171 0.60 -3.31 -1.52
N THR A 172 0.55 -4.38 -2.32
CA THR A 172 -0.64 -5.24 -2.44
C THR A 172 -0.90 -6.02 -1.15
N ALA A 173 0.13 -6.55 -0.49
CA ALA A 173 -0.02 -7.26 0.78
C ALA A 173 -0.46 -6.33 1.93
N GLU A 174 0.07 -5.11 2.01
CA GLU A 174 -0.43 -4.10 2.96
C GLU A 174 -1.86 -3.65 2.64
N LEU A 175 -2.22 -3.54 1.34
CA LEU A 175 -3.58 -3.21 0.89
C LEU A 175 -4.59 -4.26 1.37
N PHE A 176 -4.34 -5.54 1.09
CA PHE A 176 -5.23 -6.62 1.55
C PHE A 176 -5.05 -6.99 3.02
N GLY A 177 -3.95 -6.55 3.66
CA GLY A 177 -3.79 -6.58 5.10
C GLY A 177 -4.70 -5.56 5.78
N SER A 178 -4.95 -4.41 5.16
CA SER A 178 -5.88 -3.39 5.68
C SER A 178 -7.33 -3.87 5.57
N HIS A 179 -8.03 -3.90 6.70
CA HIS A 179 -9.32 -4.60 6.79
C HIS A 179 -10.24 -3.98 7.84
N ALA A 180 -11.54 -4.27 7.71
CA ALA A 180 -12.55 -3.94 8.72
C ALA A 180 -13.50 -5.12 8.95
N ARG A 181 -14.24 -5.04 10.06
CA ARG A 181 -15.42 -5.87 10.28
C ARG A 181 -16.66 -5.06 9.92
N GLN A 182 -17.49 -5.61 9.04
CA GLN A 182 -18.79 -5.04 8.71
C GLN A 182 -19.75 -5.18 9.90
N ARG A 183 -20.89 -4.48 9.85
CA ARG A 183 -21.92 -4.52 10.92
C ARG A 183 -22.44 -5.94 11.19
N ASP A 184 -22.45 -6.80 10.19
CA ASP A 184 -22.84 -8.22 10.30
C ASP A 184 -21.69 -9.14 10.74
N GLY A 185 -20.54 -8.56 11.10
CA GLY A 185 -19.35 -9.28 11.56
C GLY A 185 -18.44 -9.80 10.44
N LYS A 186 -18.83 -9.66 9.16
CA LYS A 186 -18.03 -10.16 8.04
C LYS A 186 -16.73 -9.37 7.87
N LEU A 187 -15.67 -10.09 7.49
CA LEU A 187 -14.40 -9.50 7.12
C LEU A 187 -14.51 -8.81 5.76
N GLN A 188 -14.04 -7.57 5.70
CA GLN A 188 -13.81 -6.85 4.46
C GLN A 188 -12.33 -6.49 4.38
N LEU A 189 -11.65 -6.92 3.31
CA LEU A 189 -10.29 -6.52 2.99
C LEU A 189 -10.28 -5.25 2.14
N ASP A 190 -9.08 -4.71 1.89
CA ASP A 190 -8.87 -3.55 1.01
C ASP A 190 -9.66 -2.34 1.51
N VAL A 191 -9.56 -2.09 2.82
CA VAL A 191 -10.27 -1.00 3.49
C VAL A 191 -9.29 0.12 3.76
N PHE A 192 -9.54 1.26 3.11
CA PHE A 192 -8.82 2.47 3.46
C PHE A 192 -9.23 2.94 4.88
N PRO A 193 -8.28 3.16 5.81
CA PRO A 193 -8.62 3.44 7.20
C PRO A 193 -9.40 4.74 7.39
N ALA A 194 -10.57 4.67 8.01
CA ALA A 194 -11.39 5.84 8.35
C ALA A 194 -10.83 6.66 9.52
N SER A 195 -10.07 6.05 10.42
CA SER A 195 -9.44 6.72 11.56
C SER A 195 -8.24 5.93 12.08
N ARG A 196 -7.42 6.58 12.92
CA ARG A 196 -6.32 5.92 13.64
C ARG A 196 -6.81 4.75 14.50
N ASP A 197 -7.96 4.92 15.16
CA ASP A 197 -8.50 3.94 16.11
C ASP A 197 -9.08 2.71 15.41
N ALA A 198 -9.44 2.82 14.13
CA ALA A 198 -9.86 1.70 13.32
C ALA A 198 -8.70 0.72 13.01
N VAL A 199 -7.44 1.20 13.05
CA VAL A 199 -6.24 0.44 12.68
C VAL A 199 -5.13 0.55 13.74
N PRO A 200 -5.40 0.15 15.00
CA PRO A 200 -4.52 0.43 16.12
C PRO A 200 -3.15 -0.23 15.93
N MET A 201 -2.10 0.57 16.14
CA MET A 201 -0.68 0.21 16.04
C MET A 201 -0.13 -0.04 14.62
N TRP A 202 -0.91 0.14 13.55
CA TRP A 202 -0.44 -0.08 12.18
C TRP A 202 0.37 1.11 11.61
N GLY A 203 -0.12 2.34 11.82
CA GLY A 203 0.68 3.57 11.74
C GLY A 203 1.11 4.11 10.36
N ARG A 204 0.77 3.46 9.23
CA ARG A 204 1.25 3.89 7.90
C ARG A 204 0.79 5.29 7.49
N VAL A 205 -0.48 5.63 7.74
CA VAL A 205 -1.02 6.98 7.46
C VAL A 205 -0.23 8.07 8.22
N LYS A 206 0.17 7.81 9.47
CA LYS A 206 0.98 8.76 10.24
C LYS A 206 2.33 9.02 9.57
N ILE A 207 3.02 7.96 9.12
CA ILE A 207 4.32 8.08 8.43
C ILE A 207 4.20 8.98 7.20
N LEU A 208 3.16 8.76 6.38
CA LEU A 208 2.93 9.55 5.18
C LEU A 208 2.65 11.02 5.51
N ARG A 209 1.81 11.27 6.52
CA ARG A 209 1.49 12.63 6.99
C ARG A 209 2.69 13.38 7.53
N ASP A 210 3.51 12.72 8.34
CA ASP A 210 4.73 13.31 8.88
C ASP A 210 5.72 13.65 7.75
N ALA A 211 5.86 12.76 6.76
CA ALA A 211 6.68 13.01 5.59
C ALA A 211 6.15 14.17 4.73
N ALA A 212 4.83 14.27 4.55
CA ALA A 212 4.21 15.39 3.83
C ALA A 212 4.43 16.73 4.57
N ALA A 213 4.23 16.75 5.88
CA ALA A 213 4.48 17.92 6.72
C ALA A 213 5.95 18.35 6.73
N ALA A 214 6.87 17.40 6.56
CA ALA A 214 8.31 17.64 6.47
C ALA A 214 8.81 17.92 5.04
N ASP A 215 7.91 18.04 4.05
CA ASP A 215 8.25 18.22 2.63
C ASP A 215 9.21 17.12 2.09
N ALA A 216 9.02 15.90 2.60
CA ALA A 216 9.83 14.71 2.39
C ALA A 216 9.03 13.57 1.72
N SER A 217 7.86 13.86 1.13
CA SER A 217 7.07 12.88 0.38
C SER A 217 7.87 12.28 -0.79
N TRP A 218 7.78 10.97 -0.97
CA TRP A 218 8.55 10.29 -2.02
C TRP A 218 7.95 10.56 -3.40
N PRO A 219 8.78 10.83 -4.43
CA PRO A 219 8.30 10.87 -5.80
C PRO A 219 7.89 9.46 -6.26
N LEU A 220 6.94 9.36 -7.20
CA LEU A 220 6.42 8.09 -7.70
C LEU A 220 7.54 7.14 -8.14
N ASP A 221 8.53 7.64 -8.88
CA ASP A 221 9.64 6.82 -9.36
C ASP A 221 10.48 6.21 -8.22
N ALA A 222 10.63 6.90 -7.08
CA ALA A 222 11.35 6.36 -5.92
C ALA A 222 10.58 5.20 -5.27
N VAL A 223 9.24 5.26 -5.23
CA VAL A 223 8.43 4.12 -4.78
C VAL A 223 8.60 2.94 -5.73
N LEU A 224 8.56 3.18 -7.05
CA LEU A 224 8.70 2.12 -8.06
C LEU A 224 10.09 1.48 -8.10
N GLU A 225 11.09 2.13 -7.54
CA GLU A 225 12.46 1.62 -7.39
C GLU A 225 12.61 0.65 -6.20
N LEU A 226 11.61 0.54 -5.31
CA LEU A 226 11.59 -0.50 -4.29
C LEU A 226 11.51 -1.88 -4.95
N ASP A 227 12.61 -2.62 -4.84
CA ASP A 227 12.78 -3.97 -5.36
C ASP A 227 12.97 -5.00 -4.23
N ASN A 228 13.02 -6.28 -4.60
CA ASN A 228 13.13 -7.40 -3.65
C ASN A 228 14.58 -7.68 -3.23
N SER A 229 15.55 -6.82 -3.60
CA SER A 229 16.98 -7.05 -3.31
C SER A 229 17.39 -6.62 -1.90
N ARG A 230 16.56 -5.85 -1.22
CA ARG A 230 16.79 -5.35 0.14
C ARG A 230 15.51 -5.43 0.94
N ALA A 231 15.65 -5.58 2.27
CA ALA A 231 14.52 -5.45 3.17
C ALA A 231 13.91 -4.04 3.00
N VAL A 232 12.60 -3.99 2.78
CA VAL A 232 11.84 -2.74 2.71
C VAL A 232 11.75 -2.19 4.13
N GLY A 233 12.25 -0.97 4.36
CA GLY A 233 12.08 -0.31 5.66
C GLY A 233 10.62 0.06 5.92
N VAL A 234 10.27 0.39 7.18
CA VAL A 234 8.89 0.74 7.57
C VAL A 234 8.29 1.86 6.69
N GLU A 235 9.10 2.85 6.29
CA GLU A 235 8.67 3.89 5.35
C GLU A 235 8.35 3.33 3.96
N GLY A 236 9.16 2.39 3.47
CA GLY A 236 8.93 1.76 2.17
C GLY A 236 7.61 0.98 2.12
N TYR A 237 7.22 0.33 3.23
CA TYR A 237 5.89 -0.27 3.36
C TYR A 237 4.79 0.78 3.28
N ALA A 238 4.94 1.90 4.00
CA ALA A 238 3.95 2.98 3.98
C ALA A 238 3.76 3.56 2.57
N TRP A 239 4.84 3.83 1.85
CA TRP A 239 4.79 4.36 0.49
C TRP A 239 4.28 3.35 -0.54
N SER A 240 4.65 2.08 -0.41
CA SER A 240 4.15 0.99 -1.27
C SER A 240 2.65 0.80 -1.07
N TRP A 241 2.20 0.77 0.19
CA TRP A 241 0.79 0.75 0.54
C TRP A 241 0.05 1.95 -0.02
N ALA A 242 0.59 3.16 0.15
CA ALA A 242 -0.04 4.39 -0.34
C ALA A 242 -0.24 4.33 -1.86
N LEU A 243 0.76 3.89 -2.62
CA LEU A 243 0.66 3.75 -4.07
C LEU A 243 -0.36 2.68 -4.47
N ALA A 244 -0.37 1.51 -3.81
CA ALA A 244 -1.36 0.48 -4.05
C ALA A 244 -2.78 0.99 -3.74
N ALA A 245 -2.98 1.68 -2.60
CA ALA A 245 -4.26 2.25 -2.21
C ALA A 245 -4.77 3.29 -3.21
N LEU A 246 -3.90 4.20 -3.67
CA LEU A 246 -4.25 5.15 -4.73
C LEU A 246 -4.65 4.41 -6.00
N LEU A 247 -3.79 3.54 -6.51
CA LEU A 247 -4.02 2.87 -7.78
C LEU A 247 -5.28 1.99 -7.75
N ASP A 248 -5.56 1.35 -6.62
CA ASP A 248 -6.72 0.49 -6.46
C ASP A 248 -8.02 1.27 -6.24
N ASN A 249 -8.00 2.41 -5.57
CA ASN A 249 -9.24 3.17 -5.32
C ASN A 249 -9.49 4.27 -6.36
N HIS A 250 -8.53 4.57 -7.23
CA HIS A 250 -8.67 5.63 -8.23
C HIS A 250 -9.51 5.21 -9.44
N PRO A 251 -10.57 5.98 -9.82
CA PRO A 251 -11.48 5.61 -10.91
C PRO A 251 -10.80 5.36 -12.26
N GLN A 252 -9.70 6.07 -12.56
CA GLN A 252 -8.98 5.93 -13.83
C GLN A 252 -7.98 4.76 -13.83
N PHE A 253 -7.44 4.37 -12.67
CA PHE A 253 -6.27 3.47 -12.60
C PHE A 253 -6.59 2.08 -12.04
N HIS A 254 -7.71 1.91 -11.31
CA HIS A 254 -8.14 0.66 -10.67
C HIS A 254 -7.99 -0.56 -11.60
N ASP A 255 -8.69 -0.55 -12.74
CA ASP A 255 -8.71 -1.67 -13.67
C ASP A 255 -7.32 -2.01 -14.21
N ARG A 256 -6.47 -1.00 -14.42
CA ARG A 256 -5.11 -1.18 -14.95
C ARG A 256 -4.20 -1.78 -13.89
N PHE A 257 -4.34 -1.35 -12.63
CA PHE A 257 -3.62 -1.88 -11.49
C PHE A 257 -3.99 -3.33 -11.19
N ARG A 258 -5.29 -3.67 -11.11
CA ARG A 258 -5.76 -5.05 -10.88
C ARG A 258 -5.25 -6.02 -11.96
N LYS A 259 -5.14 -5.57 -13.22
CA LYS A 259 -4.61 -6.38 -14.33
C LYS A 259 -3.11 -6.72 -14.20
N LEU A 260 -2.35 -6.02 -13.35
CA LEU A 260 -0.92 -6.29 -13.15
C LEU A 260 -0.65 -7.65 -12.51
N ALA A 261 -1.62 -8.21 -11.78
CA ALA A 261 -1.53 -9.55 -11.21
C ALA A 261 -1.18 -10.62 -12.27
N ARG A 262 -1.63 -10.42 -13.52
CA ARG A 262 -1.37 -11.33 -14.66
C ARG A 262 0.08 -11.37 -15.10
N VAL A 263 0.90 -10.43 -14.66
CA VAL A 263 2.31 -10.30 -15.02
C VAL A 263 3.22 -10.21 -13.80
N ALA A 264 2.73 -10.58 -12.62
CA ALA A 264 3.46 -10.54 -11.35
C ALA A 264 4.71 -11.46 -11.34
N ASP A 265 4.74 -12.48 -12.19
CA ASP A 265 5.90 -13.37 -12.39
C ASP A 265 6.95 -12.80 -13.36
N ARG A 266 6.69 -11.66 -14.02
CA ARG A 266 7.53 -11.17 -15.11
C ARG A 266 8.63 -10.21 -14.63
N PRO A 267 9.89 -10.41 -15.05
CA PRO A 267 11.01 -9.52 -14.66
C PRO A 267 10.89 -8.10 -15.23
N ASN A 268 10.04 -7.88 -16.25
CA ASN A 268 9.80 -6.58 -16.84
C ASN A 268 8.54 -5.87 -16.31
N PHE A 269 8.07 -6.24 -15.11
CA PHE A 269 6.85 -5.73 -14.48
C PHE A 269 6.71 -4.20 -14.57
N ASN A 270 7.70 -3.45 -14.06
CA ASN A 270 7.67 -1.98 -14.04
C ASN A 270 7.60 -1.33 -15.43
N ARG A 271 8.15 -2.00 -16.46
CA ARG A 271 8.01 -1.54 -17.85
C ARG A 271 6.58 -1.75 -18.33
N ARG A 272 5.99 -2.90 -18.02
CA ARG A 272 4.59 -3.22 -18.37
C ARG A 272 3.60 -2.32 -17.64
N PHE A 273 3.86 -2.00 -16.38
CA PHE A 273 3.08 -1.03 -15.62
C PHE A 273 3.07 0.34 -16.31
N ARG A 274 4.26 0.89 -16.63
CA ARG A 274 4.36 2.15 -17.38
C ARG A 274 3.64 2.11 -18.73
N GLN A 275 3.76 1.01 -19.47
CA GLN A 275 3.04 0.82 -20.74
C GLN A 275 1.53 0.75 -20.56
N ALA A 276 1.03 0.13 -19.49
CA ALA A 276 -0.40 0.04 -19.19
C ALA A 276 -1.00 1.40 -18.81
N ILE A 277 -0.22 2.26 -18.14
CA ILE A 277 -0.62 3.65 -17.87
C ILE A 277 -0.56 4.50 -19.14
N GLY A 278 0.49 4.35 -19.94
CA GLY A 278 0.57 4.94 -21.29
C GLY A 278 0.58 6.47 -21.27
N ALA A 279 -0.31 7.08 -22.06
CA ALA A 279 -0.42 8.54 -22.18
C ALA A 279 -0.77 9.22 -20.84
N ASP A 280 -1.45 8.51 -19.94
CA ASP A 280 -1.90 9.03 -18.65
C ASP A 280 -0.78 9.05 -17.59
N TRP A 281 0.47 8.76 -17.98
CA TRP A 281 1.59 8.70 -17.02
C TRP A 281 1.84 10.04 -16.33
N GLY A 282 1.74 11.14 -17.08
CA GLY A 282 1.86 12.48 -16.52
C GLY A 282 0.76 12.77 -15.51
N ASP A 283 -0.46 12.28 -15.77
CA ASP A 283 -1.61 12.43 -14.87
C ASP A 283 -1.40 11.63 -13.60
N LEU A 284 -0.96 10.37 -13.70
CA LEU A 284 -0.63 9.57 -12.52
C LEU A 284 0.48 10.23 -11.66
N GLN A 285 1.50 10.84 -12.26
CA GLN A 285 2.51 11.59 -11.50
C GLN A 285 1.93 12.81 -10.78
N CYS A 286 0.96 13.47 -11.40
CA CYS A 286 0.25 14.61 -10.84
C CYS A 286 -0.63 14.20 -9.65
N GLU A 287 -1.46 13.18 -9.87
CA GLU A 287 -2.31 12.52 -8.88
C GLU A 287 -1.49 12.06 -7.67
N TRP A 288 -0.37 11.37 -7.92
CA TRP A 288 0.53 10.93 -6.85
C TRP A 288 1.06 12.08 -6.00
N ARG A 289 1.49 13.19 -6.61
CA ARG A 289 1.98 14.36 -5.86
C ARG A 289 0.88 14.98 -4.99
N ALA A 290 -0.32 15.13 -5.54
CA ALA A 290 -1.46 15.67 -4.80
C ALA A 290 -1.89 14.74 -3.65
N TYR A 291 -1.96 13.44 -3.91
CA TYR A 291 -2.28 12.42 -2.92
C TYR A 291 -1.24 12.36 -1.80
N ALA A 292 0.05 12.25 -2.15
CA ALA A 292 1.14 12.17 -1.18
C ALA A 292 1.27 13.43 -0.29
N ALA A 293 0.76 14.57 -0.73
CA ALA A 293 0.73 15.80 0.06
C ALA A 293 -0.50 15.93 0.97
N SER A 294 -1.57 15.19 0.69
CA SER A 294 -2.87 15.36 1.35
C SER A 294 -3.42 14.08 1.99
N VAL A 295 -2.73 12.95 1.89
CA VAL A 295 -3.19 11.67 2.45
C VAL A 295 -3.44 11.79 3.95
N ASP A 296 -4.65 11.43 4.36
CA ASP A 296 -5.08 11.33 5.76
C ASP A 296 -6.14 10.22 5.88
N TYR A 297 -6.54 9.90 7.09
CA TYR A 297 -7.62 8.97 7.35
C TYR A 297 -8.93 9.41 6.67
N GLY A 298 -9.69 8.44 6.16
CA GLY A 298 -10.96 8.67 5.50
C GLY A 298 -10.88 9.28 4.09
N TYR A 299 -9.70 9.33 3.47
CA TYR A 299 -9.49 9.89 2.13
C TYR A 299 -10.52 9.42 1.09
N ASP A 300 -11.33 10.33 0.56
CA ASP A 300 -12.30 10.02 -0.49
C ASP A 300 -11.64 10.03 -1.87
N PHE A 301 -11.18 8.87 -2.33
CA PHE A 301 -10.49 8.73 -3.62
C PHE A 301 -11.33 9.20 -4.82
N ALA A 302 -12.65 9.02 -4.79
CA ALA A 302 -13.51 9.38 -5.91
C ALA A 302 -13.68 10.90 -6.03
N ARG A 303 -13.82 11.59 -4.89
CA ARG A 303 -13.91 13.05 -4.86
C ARG A 303 -12.56 13.72 -5.02
N MET A 304 -11.50 13.10 -4.54
CA MET A 304 -10.13 13.62 -4.62
C MET A 304 -9.45 13.40 -5.96
N ALA A 305 -9.89 12.41 -6.75
CA ALA A 305 -9.43 12.21 -8.13
C ALA A 305 -9.48 13.53 -8.91
N MET A 306 -8.36 13.89 -9.53
CA MET A 306 -8.23 15.18 -10.18
C MET A 306 -9.11 15.23 -11.42
N VAL A 307 -9.74 16.38 -11.65
CA VAL A 307 -10.43 16.62 -12.91
C VAL A 307 -9.43 17.19 -13.90
N HIS A 308 -8.94 16.36 -14.80
CA HIS A 308 -8.10 16.80 -15.92
C HIS A 308 -8.96 17.38 -17.05
N ARG A 309 -8.47 18.48 -17.66
CA ARG A 309 -9.09 19.16 -18.80
C ARG A 309 -8.00 19.51 -19.79
N GLU A 310 -8.32 19.40 -21.08
CA GLU A 310 -7.41 19.76 -22.17
C GLU A 310 -6.93 21.21 -22.00
N PRO A 311 -5.62 21.47 -22.19
CA PRO A 311 -5.08 22.82 -22.19
C PRO A 311 -5.71 23.69 -23.28
N ARG A 312 -6.01 24.93 -22.94
CA ARG A 312 -6.50 25.98 -23.83
C ARG A 312 -5.71 27.27 -23.62
N ASP A 313 -5.44 27.95 -24.73
CA ASP A 313 -4.65 29.17 -24.72
C ASP A 313 -5.36 30.31 -24.01
N PHE A 314 -4.59 31.11 -23.28
CA PHE A 314 -5.05 32.37 -22.69
C PHE A 314 -5.07 33.49 -23.75
N ALA A 315 -5.98 33.40 -24.72
CA ALA A 315 -5.97 34.23 -25.91
C ALA A 315 -6.62 35.62 -25.75
N ALA A 316 -7.44 35.84 -24.71
CA ALA A 316 -8.37 36.98 -24.65
C ALA A 316 -8.08 38.01 -23.55
N ALA A 317 -6.85 38.05 -23.00
CA ALA A 317 -6.45 38.84 -21.82
C ALA A 317 -7.25 38.56 -20.52
N GLN A 318 -8.36 37.83 -20.62
CA GLN A 318 -9.18 37.29 -19.56
C GLN A 318 -9.65 35.87 -19.93
N ALA A 319 -9.78 35.00 -18.93
CA ALA A 319 -10.41 33.69 -19.05
C ALA A 319 -11.27 33.40 -17.81
N ALA A 320 -12.27 32.54 -17.96
CA ALA A 320 -13.13 32.12 -16.86
C ALA A 320 -13.18 30.60 -16.74
N ALA A 321 -13.37 30.11 -15.52
CA ALA A 321 -13.56 28.70 -15.19
C ALA A 321 -14.49 28.56 -13.99
N THR A 322 -15.18 27.43 -13.92
CA THR A 322 -15.99 27.05 -12.76
C THR A 322 -15.48 25.72 -12.21
N ILE A 323 -15.40 25.62 -10.89
CA ILE A 323 -15.04 24.40 -10.17
C ILE A 323 -16.10 24.04 -9.15
N ARG A 324 -16.19 22.76 -8.79
CA ARG A 324 -17.08 22.27 -7.74
C ARG A 324 -16.39 22.30 -6.38
N ALA A 325 -17.13 22.64 -5.33
CA ALA A 325 -16.61 22.64 -3.96
C ALA A 325 -16.41 21.23 -3.38
N ASP A 326 -17.08 20.22 -3.95
CA ASP A 326 -17.11 18.83 -3.46
C ASP A 326 -16.11 17.91 -4.16
N ARG A 327 -15.05 18.50 -4.71
CA ARG A 327 -14.00 17.83 -5.49
C ARG A 327 -12.62 18.31 -5.06
N GLY A 328 -11.63 17.45 -5.29
CA GLY A 328 -10.22 17.75 -5.17
C GLY A 328 -9.74 18.74 -6.23
N TRP A 329 -8.51 18.56 -6.69
CA TRP A 329 -7.91 19.47 -7.67
C TRP A 329 -8.57 19.37 -9.04
N GLN A 330 -8.92 20.51 -9.61
CA GLN A 330 -9.62 20.61 -10.88
C GLN A 330 -8.84 21.50 -11.84
N SER A 331 -8.47 20.95 -13.00
CA SER A 331 -7.88 21.71 -14.10
C SER A 331 -8.91 22.72 -14.61
N THR A 332 -8.50 23.97 -14.78
CA THR A 332 -9.32 24.99 -15.48
C THR A 332 -9.20 24.89 -17.00
N GLY A 333 -8.25 24.09 -17.49
CA GLY A 333 -7.75 24.10 -18.87
C GLY A 333 -6.95 25.35 -19.23
N ILE A 334 -6.97 26.42 -18.43
CA ILE A 334 -6.33 27.69 -18.77
C ILE A 334 -4.82 27.53 -18.67
N VAL A 335 -4.12 27.71 -19.79
CA VAL A 335 -2.66 27.79 -19.84
C VAL A 335 -2.24 29.20 -19.46
N LEU A 336 -1.38 29.33 -18.46
CA LEU A 336 -0.71 30.56 -18.07
C LEU A 336 0.70 30.58 -18.69
N PRO A 337 0.94 31.43 -19.71
CA PRO A 337 2.27 31.62 -20.29
C PRO A 337 3.38 31.95 -19.27
N ALA A 338 4.56 31.41 -19.54
CA ALA A 338 5.76 31.67 -18.76
C ALA A 338 6.09 33.17 -18.67
N GLY A 339 6.51 33.61 -17.48
CA GLY A 339 6.84 35.01 -17.17
C GLY A 339 5.64 35.91 -16.91
N GLY A 340 4.41 35.43 -17.15
CA GLY A 340 3.19 36.20 -16.94
C GLY A 340 2.80 36.34 -15.47
N LYS A 341 2.13 37.45 -15.15
CA LYS A 341 1.43 37.68 -13.89
C LYS A 341 -0.07 37.71 -14.16
N TYR A 342 -0.82 37.01 -13.32
CA TYR A 342 -2.25 36.82 -13.54
C TYR A 342 -3.01 37.08 -12.24
N ARG A 343 -3.93 38.04 -12.28
CA ARG A 343 -4.90 38.22 -11.20
C ARG A 343 -6.00 37.17 -11.36
N ILE A 344 -6.13 36.34 -10.34
CA ILE A 344 -7.22 35.38 -10.18
C ILE A 344 -8.22 36.00 -9.20
N ALA A 345 -9.48 36.11 -9.59
CA ALA A 345 -10.58 36.53 -8.73
C ALA A 345 -11.66 35.45 -8.70
N ALA A 346 -12.28 35.26 -7.56
CA ALA A 346 -13.26 34.21 -7.35
C ALA A 346 -14.55 34.75 -6.71
N ALA A 347 -15.68 34.17 -7.13
CA ALA A 347 -17.00 34.47 -6.61
C ALA A 347 -17.83 33.18 -6.52
N GLY A 348 -18.93 33.25 -5.79
CA GLY A 348 -19.84 32.12 -5.58
C GLY A 348 -20.11 31.89 -4.10
N ARG A 349 -21.20 31.16 -3.83
CA ARG A 349 -21.57 30.68 -2.50
C ARG A 349 -21.75 29.18 -2.55
N TYR A 350 -21.18 28.50 -1.56
CA TYR A 350 -21.19 27.05 -1.46
C TYR A 350 -21.28 26.63 0.01
N VAL A 351 -21.49 25.34 0.24
CA VAL A 351 -21.54 24.72 1.56
C VAL A 351 -20.25 23.92 1.75
N ILE A 352 -19.65 24.01 2.94
CA ILE A 352 -18.39 23.31 3.29
C ILE A 352 -18.53 22.33 4.47
N ALA A 353 -19.68 22.32 5.11
CA ALA A 353 -20.03 21.48 6.24
C ALA A 353 -21.50 21.72 6.58
N GLU A 354 -22.05 20.86 7.43
CA GLU A 354 -23.32 21.09 8.11
C GLU A 354 -23.08 21.09 9.63
N ASP A 355 -23.88 21.85 10.38
CA ASP A 355 -23.84 21.78 11.83
C ASP A 355 -24.30 20.39 12.31
N GLU A 356 -23.47 19.71 13.12
CA GLU A 356 -23.75 18.34 13.56
C GLU A 356 -25.02 18.23 14.42
N GLN A 357 -25.47 19.31 15.08
CA GLN A 357 -26.63 19.29 15.96
C GLN A 357 -27.91 19.73 15.26
N THR A 358 -27.83 20.77 14.43
CA THR A 358 -29.00 21.37 13.77
C THR A 358 -29.20 20.89 12.32
N GLY A 359 -28.14 20.36 11.68
CA GLY A 359 -28.12 20.05 10.25
C GLY A 359 -28.13 21.30 9.37
N GLU A 360 -27.91 22.49 9.94
CA GLU A 360 -27.90 23.73 9.15
C GLU A 360 -26.61 23.82 8.32
N PRO A 361 -26.70 24.12 7.02
CA PRO A 361 -25.52 24.22 6.16
C PRO A 361 -24.66 25.42 6.57
N TRP A 362 -23.35 25.26 6.53
CA TRP A 362 -22.39 26.33 6.75
C TRP A 362 -22.08 27.02 5.41
N PRO A 363 -22.68 28.19 5.11
CA PRO A 363 -22.40 28.89 3.88
C PRO A 363 -20.96 29.41 3.90
N CYS A 364 -20.32 29.33 2.74
CA CYS A 364 -18.95 29.76 2.52
C CYS A 364 -18.85 30.54 1.20
N GLU A 365 -17.80 31.33 1.11
CA GLU A 365 -17.38 32.10 -0.06
C GLU A 365 -15.88 31.87 -0.26
N PRO A 366 -15.28 32.22 -1.41
CA PRO A 366 -13.88 31.88 -1.74
C PRO A 366 -12.82 32.29 -0.73
N GLY A 367 -13.10 33.28 0.13
CA GLY A 367 -12.23 33.66 1.25
C GLY A 367 -12.16 32.66 2.41
N GLY A 368 -13.04 31.65 2.44
CA GLY A 368 -13.14 30.67 3.50
C GLY A 368 -13.88 31.17 4.75
N VAL A 369 -14.15 30.25 5.67
CA VAL A 369 -14.70 30.51 6.99
C VAL A 369 -13.68 30.17 8.07
N THR A 370 -13.63 30.96 9.13
CA THR A 370 -12.65 30.79 10.24
C THR A 370 -13.17 29.93 11.39
N LEU A 371 -14.36 29.32 11.24
CA LEU A 371 -14.95 28.40 12.23
C LEU A 371 -14.10 27.13 12.43
N ARG A 372 -13.55 26.61 11.33
CA ARG A 372 -12.62 25.47 11.29
C ARG A 372 -11.48 25.77 10.32
N TRP A 373 -10.34 25.12 10.55
CA TRP A 373 -9.14 25.26 9.74
C TRP A 373 -8.68 23.89 9.28
N HIS A 374 -8.23 23.80 8.03
CA HIS A 374 -7.60 22.61 7.47
C HIS A 374 -6.25 22.98 6.87
N ALA A 375 -5.21 22.19 7.17
CA ALA A 375 -3.83 22.42 6.72
C ALA A 375 -3.30 23.85 6.99
N GLY A 376 -3.68 24.43 8.14
CA GLY A 376 -3.27 25.78 8.53
C GLY A 376 -3.97 26.91 7.75
N ARG A 377 -5.09 26.62 7.08
CA ARG A 377 -5.87 27.57 6.27
C ARG A 377 -7.36 27.53 6.63
N PRO A 378 -8.12 28.62 6.41
CA PRO A 378 -9.57 28.63 6.57
C PRO A 378 -10.24 27.52 5.75
N LEU A 379 -11.27 26.91 6.33
CA LEU A 379 -12.10 25.95 5.61
C LEU A 379 -12.82 26.64 4.47
N GLY A 380 -12.88 26.01 3.30
CA GLY A 380 -13.51 26.58 2.12
C GLY A 380 -12.68 27.61 1.36
N GLU A 381 -11.46 27.98 1.78
CA GLU A 381 -10.63 28.92 1.02
C GLU A 381 -10.30 28.38 -0.38
N LEU A 382 -10.39 29.21 -1.42
CA LEU A 382 -9.95 28.84 -2.76
C LEU A 382 -8.42 28.79 -2.84
N LEU A 383 -7.89 27.66 -3.32
CA LEU A 383 -6.46 27.41 -3.52
C LEU A 383 -6.12 27.21 -5.00
N ALA A 384 -4.90 27.57 -5.39
CA ALA A 384 -4.35 27.36 -6.72
C ALA A 384 -3.04 26.58 -6.71
N ALA A 385 -2.86 25.76 -7.74
CA ALA A 385 -1.63 25.07 -8.07
C ALA A 385 -1.36 25.17 -9.59
N LEU A 386 -0.08 25.15 -9.98
CA LEU A 386 0.33 25.17 -11.37
C LEU A 386 0.94 23.85 -11.79
N ARG A 387 0.46 23.30 -12.90
CA ARG A 387 1.02 22.10 -13.53
C ARG A 387 1.75 22.49 -14.83
N PRO A 388 3.08 22.39 -14.90
CA PRO A 388 3.83 22.70 -16.12
C PRO A 388 3.42 21.84 -17.32
N LEU A 389 3.32 22.41 -18.52
CA LEU A 389 2.96 21.66 -19.74
C LEU A 389 3.98 20.56 -20.09
N THR A 390 5.25 20.75 -19.73
CA THR A 390 6.30 19.72 -19.89
C THR A 390 6.00 18.45 -19.10
N SER A 391 5.22 18.54 -18.01
CA SER A 391 4.76 17.38 -17.23
C SER A 391 3.58 16.63 -17.86
N LEU A 392 2.89 17.23 -18.84
CA LEU A 392 1.81 16.60 -19.59
C LEU A 392 2.34 15.72 -20.74
N ALA A 393 3.51 16.05 -21.30
CA ALA A 393 4.08 15.37 -22.46
C ALA A 393 4.66 13.96 -22.18
N GLY A 394 4.50 13.41 -20.96
CA GLY A 394 4.80 12.01 -20.63
C GLY A 394 6.25 11.53 -20.81
N GLY A 395 7.20 12.43 -21.07
CA GLY A 395 8.44 12.07 -21.77
C GLY A 395 9.77 12.20 -21.02
N GLN A 396 9.83 12.77 -19.81
CA GLN A 396 11.12 12.95 -19.14
C GLN A 396 11.10 12.48 -17.69
N ARG A 397 11.98 11.53 -17.37
CA ARG A 397 12.51 11.38 -16.02
C ARG A 397 12.92 12.77 -15.54
N PRO A 398 12.49 13.22 -14.35
CA PRO A 398 13.13 14.36 -13.71
C PRO A 398 14.64 14.06 -13.73
N ARG A 399 15.45 14.96 -14.30
CA ARG A 399 16.89 14.93 -14.00
C ARG A 399 16.98 14.90 -12.49
N ARG A 400 17.77 13.97 -11.92
CA ARG A 400 18.17 14.03 -10.51
C ARG A 400 18.45 15.50 -10.23
N ALA A 401 17.68 16.12 -9.34
CA ALA A 401 18.07 17.40 -8.79
C ALA A 401 19.50 17.17 -8.30
N ASP A 402 20.45 17.90 -8.87
CA ASP A 402 21.84 17.79 -8.47
C ASP A 402 21.87 17.88 -6.94
N SER A 403 22.48 16.89 -6.30
CA SER A 403 22.60 16.75 -4.84
C SER A 403 23.50 17.85 -4.22
N GLY A 404 23.54 19.03 -4.83
CA GLY A 404 24.35 20.18 -4.46
C GLY A 404 23.59 21.52 -4.50
N SER A 405 22.32 21.57 -4.91
CA SER A 405 21.52 22.79 -4.70
C SER A 405 21.05 22.83 -3.24
N SER A 406 21.66 23.75 -2.48
CA SER A 406 21.25 24.13 -1.13
C SER A 406 19.70 24.27 -1.03
N PRO A 407 19.06 23.88 0.10
CA PRO A 407 17.60 23.95 0.27
C PRO A 407 16.97 25.34 0.02
N ALA A 408 17.80 26.39 -0.06
CA ALA A 408 17.40 27.78 -0.14
C ALA A 408 16.96 28.29 -1.53
N HIS A 409 16.94 27.45 -2.59
CA HIS A 409 16.54 27.88 -3.94
C HIS A 409 15.54 26.93 -4.63
N ARG A 410 14.62 26.32 -3.87
CA ARG A 410 13.39 25.78 -4.49
C ARG A 410 12.60 26.97 -5.04
N SER A 411 12.41 27.02 -6.37
CA SER A 411 11.48 27.96 -6.98
C SER A 411 10.10 27.73 -6.36
N PHE A 412 9.64 28.67 -5.53
CA PHE A 412 8.35 28.65 -4.82
C PHE A 412 7.17 28.83 -5.78
N LEU A 413 7.12 28.06 -6.86
CA LEU A 413 5.94 28.00 -7.69
C LEU A 413 4.88 27.21 -6.94
N PRO A 414 3.63 27.71 -6.88
CA PRO A 414 2.56 26.99 -6.23
C PRO A 414 2.31 25.67 -6.93
N ASP A 415 2.35 24.60 -6.17
CA ASP A 415 2.08 23.24 -6.64
C ASP A 415 1.07 22.56 -5.72
N PHE A 416 0.81 21.26 -5.96
CA PHE A 416 -0.20 20.52 -5.21
C PHE A 416 0.17 20.28 -3.74
N ALA A 417 1.46 20.36 -3.39
CA ALA A 417 1.94 20.22 -2.01
C ALA A 417 2.01 21.58 -1.29
N HIS A 418 2.36 22.64 -2.03
CA HIS A 418 2.47 24.01 -1.54
C HIS A 418 1.57 24.94 -2.35
N PRO A 419 0.24 24.81 -2.22
CA PRO A 419 -0.67 25.61 -3.02
C PRO A 419 -0.68 27.07 -2.57
N GLN A 420 -0.93 27.97 -3.52
CA GLN A 420 -1.12 29.39 -3.23
C GLN A 420 -2.57 29.65 -2.81
N PRO A 421 -2.82 30.33 -1.69
CA PRO A 421 -4.15 30.82 -1.34
C PRO A 421 -4.56 31.92 -2.33
N ILE A 422 -5.75 31.77 -2.90
CA ILE A 422 -6.37 32.77 -3.78
C ILE A 422 -7.42 33.57 -3.03
N GLY A 423 -8.22 32.91 -2.18
CA GLY A 423 -9.30 33.59 -1.48
C GLY A 423 -10.31 34.22 -2.46
N LEU A 424 -10.72 35.45 -2.18
CA LEU A 424 -11.54 36.26 -3.09
C LEU A 424 -10.76 36.75 -4.32
N ALA A 425 -9.46 37.06 -4.16
CA ALA A 425 -8.56 37.37 -5.27
C ALA A 425 -7.09 37.35 -4.85
N ALA A 426 -6.22 36.88 -5.75
CA ALA A 426 -4.77 36.97 -5.60
C ALA A 426 -4.07 37.00 -6.97
N THR A 427 -2.84 37.50 -7.01
CA THR A 427 -1.98 37.44 -8.20
C THR A 427 -1.07 36.22 -8.13
N ILE A 428 -1.01 35.44 -9.20
CA ILE A 428 -0.10 34.30 -9.37
C ILE A 428 0.92 34.63 -10.47
N THR A 429 2.15 34.12 -10.35
CA THR A 429 3.17 34.22 -11.39
C THR A 429 3.49 32.83 -11.94
N ALA A 430 3.44 32.66 -13.26
CA ALA A 430 3.81 31.40 -13.90
C ALA A 430 5.26 31.48 -14.40
N ALA A 431 6.20 30.72 -13.84
CA ALA A 431 7.59 30.71 -14.35
C ALA A 431 7.77 29.84 -15.61
N THR A 432 6.85 28.90 -15.84
CA THR A 432 6.78 28.06 -17.05
C THR A 432 5.35 28.03 -17.56
N ASP A 433 5.15 27.71 -18.84
CA ASP A 433 3.82 27.47 -19.39
C ASP A 433 3.14 26.37 -18.57
N SER A 434 2.06 26.71 -17.90
CA SER A 434 1.43 25.85 -16.89
C SER A 434 -0.08 25.92 -16.96
N VAL A 435 -0.75 24.80 -16.73
CA VAL A 435 -2.21 24.77 -16.54
C VAL A 435 -2.54 25.13 -15.10
N LEU A 436 -3.49 26.03 -14.92
CA LEU A 436 -4.03 26.40 -13.61
C LEU A 436 -4.98 25.31 -13.09
N TYR A 437 -4.69 24.81 -11.90
CA TYR A 437 -5.54 23.92 -11.12
C TYR A 437 -6.07 24.65 -9.90
N LEU A 438 -7.31 24.36 -9.52
CA LEU A 438 -7.99 24.99 -8.41
C LEU A 438 -8.68 23.94 -7.52
N ARG A 439 -8.81 24.25 -6.24
CA ARG A 439 -9.52 23.44 -5.25
C ARG A 439 -10.06 24.32 -4.13
N VAL A 440 -11.21 23.96 -3.58
CA VAL A 440 -11.73 24.51 -2.31
C VAL A 440 -11.09 23.75 -1.15
N ASN A 441 -10.47 24.48 -0.20
CA ASN A 441 -9.72 23.89 0.90
C ASN A 441 -10.64 23.12 1.87
N ASP A 442 -10.36 21.84 2.04
CA ASP A 442 -11.07 20.96 2.97
C ASP A 442 -10.27 19.69 3.27
N ALA A 443 -10.63 18.99 4.34
CA ALA A 443 -10.15 17.66 4.61
C ALA A 443 -10.60 16.69 3.49
N PRO A 444 -9.70 15.81 2.99
CA PRO A 444 -10.06 14.81 1.98
C PRO A 444 -11.20 13.87 2.37
N ALA A 445 -11.47 13.72 3.66
CA ALA A 445 -12.56 12.90 4.20
C ALA A 445 -13.91 13.63 4.29
N GLU A 446 -13.91 14.98 4.24
CA GLU A 446 -15.11 15.80 4.49
C GLU A 446 -15.72 16.36 3.20
N LEU A 447 -15.08 16.15 2.03
CA LEU A 447 -15.57 16.64 0.73
C LEU A 447 -16.99 16.18 0.33
N ALA A 448 -17.54 15.16 0.99
CA ALA A 448 -18.90 14.71 0.77
C ALA A 448 -19.96 15.67 1.34
N GLU A 449 -19.60 16.48 2.33
CA GLU A 449 -20.46 17.50 2.96
C GLU A 449 -20.50 18.79 2.13
N ASN A 450 -19.56 18.93 1.19
CA ASN A 450 -19.45 20.12 0.37
C ASN A 450 -20.48 20.08 -0.76
N SER A 451 -21.01 21.26 -1.12
CA SER A 451 -21.88 21.39 -2.29
C SER A 451 -21.84 22.81 -2.85
N GLY A 452 -22.10 22.94 -4.16
CA GLY A 452 -22.03 24.22 -4.88
C GLY A 452 -20.76 24.39 -5.71
N GLU A 453 -20.61 25.57 -6.28
CA GLU A 453 -19.60 25.89 -7.28
C GLU A 453 -18.91 27.23 -7.00
N VAL A 454 -17.71 27.37 -7.52
CA VAL A 454 -16.90 28.59 -7.46
C VAL A 454 -16.61 29.04 -8.89
N ASP A 455 -17.01 30.27 -9.20
CA ASP A 455 -16.69 30.95 -10.45
C ASP A 455 -15.39 31.71 -10.31
N VAL A 456 -14.48 31.49 -11.26
CA VAL A 456 -13.14 32.06 -11.24
C VAL A 456 -12.84 32.79 -12.54
N THR A 457 -12.35 34.01 -12.39
CA THR A 457 -11.88 34.86 -13.49
C THR A 457 -10.37 35.03 -13.36
N VAL A 458 -9.66 34.87 -14.47
CA VAL A 458 -8.21 35.07 -14.59
C VAL A 458 -7.98 36.22 -15.56
N VAL A 459 -7.22 37.23 -15.17
CA VAL A 459 -6.87 38.40 -15.99
C VAL A 459 -5.35 38.54 -16.00
N ALA A 460 -4.75 38.85 -17.15
CA ALA A 460 -3.33 39.23 -17.18
C ALA A 460 -3.13 40.60 -16.52
N ASP A 461 -2.20 40.68 -15.57
CA ASP A 461 -1.83 41.93 -14.87
C ASP A 461 -0.90 42.83 -15.71
#